data_AF-A0A537JAB9-F1
#
_entry.id   AF-A0A537JAB9-F1
#
_cell.length_a   1.000
_cell.length_b   1.000
_cell.length_c   1.000
_cell.angle_alpha   90.00
_cell.angle_beta   90.00
_cell.angle_gamma   90.00
#
_symmetry.space_group_name_H-M   'P 1'
#
loop_
_entity.id
_entity.type
_entity.pdbx_description
1 polymer ?
#
loop_
_entity_poly.entity_id
_entity_poly.type
_entity_poly.pdbx_seq_one_letter_code
_entity_poly.pdbx_strand_id
1 'polypeptide(L)'
;HVKYDINGFPDDRDLIIHNNYDFFNPKLGVSYVYNSWNGYLSYSIAHKEPNRDDFEAGKNQQPTPEQLRDMELGIQQAKREYSWGVTLYYMKYKDQLVLTGKINDVGAYTRTNIPDSYRTGIELQGSTQPTHWLKATANLTLSKNKVKDFTEYIDDYDNGGQKVNEYSATDIALSPDIVGAANASFFPVRKVELSLLGKYVGKQYLDNTQNEGRKLNPFYVQDARVIYTFHKKILKEANIIFQVNNIFNKKYEPSGYTYNYIYGGEIVVNNYYFPMAGTNFMLAINLRF
;
A
#
# COMPACT_ATOMS: atom_id res chain seq x y z
N HIS A 1 -17.72 -13.56 13.30
CA HIS A 1 -18.12 -14.79 12.60
C HIS A 1 -18.14 -14.52 11.11
N VAL A 2 -17.38 -15.29 10.34
CA VAL A 2 -17.38 -15.29 8.87
C VAL A 2 -17.57 -16.73 8.43
N LYS A 3 -18.49 -16.95 7.48
CA LYS A 3 -18.79 -18.28 6.94
C LYS A 3 -18.57 -18.26 5.43
N TYR A 4 -17.78 -19.20 4.94
CA TYR A 4 -17.66 -19.51 3.52
C TYR A 4 -18.45 -20.76 3.22
N ASP A 5 -19.38 -20.66 2.26
CA ASP A 5 -20.05 -21.78 1.64
C ASP A 5 -19.73 -21.77 0.13
N ILE A 6 -18.57 -22.28 -0.25
CA ILE A 6 -18.10 -22.30 -1.65
C ILE A 6 -18.43 -23.66 -2.25
N ASN A 7 -19.29 -23.68 -3.27
CA ASN A 7 -19.77 -24.91 -3.92
C ASN A 7 -19.11 -25.13 -5.29
N GLY A 8 -17.81 -24.86 -5.39
CA GLY A 8 -17.03 -25.01 -6.62
C GLY A 8 -16.48 -23.71 -7.20
N PHE A 9 -15.57 -23.87 -8.15
CA PHE A 9 -14.88 -22.83 -8.90
C PHE A 9 -15.01 -23.06 -10.41
N PRO A 10 -14.79 -22.04 -11.26
CA PRO A 10 -14.85 -22.21 -12.71
C PRO A 10 -13.92 -23.31 -13.23
N ASP A 11 -12.69 -23.36 -12.71
CA ASP A 11 -11.64 -24.30 -13.13
C ASP A 11 -11.65 -25.61 -12.33
N ASP A 12 -12.29 -25.64 -11.16
CA ASP A 12 -12.51 -26.84 -10.34
C ASP A 12 -13.90 -26.82 -9.70
N ARG A 13 -14.89 -27.37 -10.39
CA ARG A 13 -16.31 -27.37 -9.97
C ARG A 13 -16.57 -28.28 -8.77
N ASP A 14 -15.71 -29.26 -8.51
CA ASP A 14 -15.87 -30.25 -7.44
C ASP A 14 -15.16 -29.84 -6.13
N LEU A 15 -14.45 -28.71 -6.15
CA LEU A 15 -13.84 -28.07 -5.00
C LEU A 15 -14.88 -27.33 -4.14
N ILE A 16 -15.56 -28.12 -3.33
CA ILE A 16 -16.52 -27.64 -2.32
C ILE A 16 -15.76 -27.36 -1.02
N ILE A 17 -15.81 -26.10 -0.55
CA ILE A 17 -15.13 -25.61 0.65
C ILE A 17 -16.14 -24.92 1.57
N HIS A 18 -16.32 -25.46 2.77
CA HIS A 18 -17.19 -24.89 3.80
C HIS A 18 -16.39 -24.59 5.06
N ASN A 19 -16.15 -23.30 5.34
CA ASN A 19 -15.30 -22.86 6.45
C ASN A 19 -16.05 -21.88 7.36
N ASN A 20 -15.78 -21.95 8.66
CA ASN A 20 -16.29 -21.01 9.65
C ASN A 20 -15.11 -20.39 10.40
N TYR A 21 -15.10 -19.06 10.51
CA TYR A 21 -14.09 -18.30 11.22
C TYR A 21 -14.72 -17.41 12.29
N ASP A 22 -14.28 -17.60 13.53
CA ASP A 22 -14.65 -16.77 14.66
C ASP A 22 -13.44 -15.98 15.14
N PHE A 23 -13.46 -14.68 14.86
CA PHE A 23 -12.38 -13.77 15.21
C PHE A 23 -12.72 -12.96 16.44
N PHE A 24 -11.78 -12.93 17.38
CA PHE A 24 -11.75 -11.97 18.47
C PHE A 24 -10.59 -11.01 18.23
N ASN A 25 -10.91 -9.72 18.05
CA ASN A 25 -9.98 -8.67 17.62
C ASN A 25 -9.84 -7.58 18.70
N PRO A 26 -9.21 -7.87 19.85
CA PRO A 26 -9.08 -6.90 20.93
C PRO A 26 -8.16 -5.73 20.53
N LYS A 27 -8.46 -4.55 21.05
CA LYS A 27 -7.62 -3.35 20.95
C LYS A 27 -7.58 -2.65 22.30
N LEU A 28 -6.38 -2.30 22.74
CA LEU A 28 -6.13 -1.51 23.94
C LEU A 28 -5.25 -0.32 23.57
N GLY A 29 -5.50 0.84 24.17
CA GLY A 29 -4.64 2.00 24.00
C GLY A 29 -4.77 2.96 25.16
N VAL A 30 -3.73 3.76 25.33
CA VAL A 30 -3.67 4.88 26.29
C VAL A 30 -3.28 6.12 25.52
N SER A 31 -3.97 7.22 25.76
CA SER A 31 -3.67 8.53 25.19
C SER A 31 -3.58 9.58 26.28
N TYR A 32 -2.66 10.52 26.13
CA TYR A 32 -2.48 11.65 27.03
C TYR A 32 -2.46 12.96 26.24
N VAL A 33 -3.34 13.87 26.61
CA VAL A 33 -3.46 15.19 26.00
C VAL A 33 -3.08 16.24 27.03
N TYR A 34 -2.14 17.12 26.67
CA TYR A 34 -1.71 18.23 27.52
C TYR A 34 -1.38 19.46 26.67
N ASN A 35 -2.17 20.53 26.84
CA ASN A 35 -2.10 21.75 26.03
C ASN A 35 -2.22 21.45 24.53
N SER A 36 -1.16 21.71 23.77
CA SER A 36 -1.07 21.47 22.32
C SER A 36 -0.54 20.09 21.97
N TRP A 37 -0.20 19.26 22.97
CA TRP A 37 0.40 17.95 22.79
C TRP A 37 -0.64 16.85 22.94
N ASN A 38 -0.51 15.81 22.12
CA ASN A 38 -1.22 14.55 22.25
C ASN A 38 -0.23 13.41 22.00
N GLY A 39 -0.13 12.48 22.93
CA GLY A 39 0.65 11.26 22.78
C GLY A 39 -0.21 10.03 23.01
N TYR A 40 0.08 8.94 22.31
CA TYR A 40 -0.64 7.68 22.48
C TYR A 40 0.26 6.46 22.33
N LEU A 41 -0.14 5.37 22.98
CA LEU A 41 0.38 4.03 22.78
C LEU A 41 -0.82 3.11 22.56
N SER A 42 -0.78 2.26 21.54
CA SER A 42 -1.83 1.27 21.30
C SER A 42 -1.27 -0.08 20.90
N TYR A 43 -2.03 -1.12 21.24
CA TYR A 43 -1.80 -2.49 20.83
C TYR A 43 -3.11 -3.11 20.36
N SER A 44 -3.10 -3.76 19.21
CA SER A 44 -4.28 -4.42 18.67
C SER A 44 -3.96 -5.78 18.07
N ILE A 45 -4.94 -6.66 18.11
CA ILE A 45 -4.93 -7.92 17.37
C ILE A 45 -6.07 -7.85 16.37
N ALA A 46 -5.75 -8.11 15.10
CA ALA A 46 -6.72 -8.24 14.03
C ALA A 46 -6.51 -9.58 13.33
N HIS A 47 -7.58 -10.11 12.77
CA HIS A 47 -7.54 -11.29 11.90
C HIS A 47 -8.18 -10.96 10.57
N LYS A 48 -7.74 -11.66 9.53
CA LYS A 48 -8.30 -11.57 8.19
C LYS A 48 -8.45 -12.98 7.63
N GLU A 49 -9.66 -13.31 7.21
CA GLU A 49 -9.95 -14.55 6.49
C GLU A 49 -9.23 -14.60 5.14
N PRO A 50 -8.95 -15.80 4.60
CA PRO A 50 -8.53 -15.95 3.21
C PRO A 50 -9.58 -15.40 2.25
N ASN A 51 -9.14 -14.84 1.13
CA ASN A 51 -10.04 -14.46 0.05
C ASN A 51 -10.60 -15.72 -0.62
N ARG A 52 -11.73 -15.59 -1.32
CA ARG A 52 -12.38 -16.69 -2.05
C ARG A 52 -11.38 -17.46 -2.94
N ASP A 53 -10.56 -16.75 -3.69
CA ASP A 53 -9.67 -17.35 -4.68
C ASP A 53 -8.45 -18.06 -4.04
N ASP A 54 -8.14 -17.78 -2.77
CA ASP A 54 -7.09 -18.54 -2.06
C ASP A 54 -7.52 -19.99 -1.80
N PHE A 55 -8.84 -20.24 -1.71
CA PHE A 55 -9.37 -21.59 -1.55
C PHE A 55 -9.27 -22.43 -2.83
N GLU A 56 -9.00 -21.81 -3.99
CA GLU A 56 -8.67 -22.53 -5.23
C GLU A 56 -7.40 -23.37 -5.10
N ALA A 57 -6.61 -23.20 -4.03
CA ALA A 57 -5.41 -23.98 -3.76
C ALA A 57 -5.63 -25.50 -3.65
N GLY A 58 -6.89 -25.95 -3.60
CA GLY A 58 -7.27 -27.35 -3.58
C GLY A 58 -7.59 -27.85 -2.17
N LYS A 59 -8.28 -28.99 -2.07
CA LYS A 59 -8.78 -29.54 -0.78
C LYS A 59 -7.66 -29.83 0.23
N ASN A 60 -6.47 -30.16 -0.25
CA ASN A 60 -5.33 -30.54 0.58
C ASN A 60 -4.43 -29.35 0.97
N GLN A 61 -4.63 -28.16 0.39
CA GLN A 61 -3.80 -26.97 0.64
C GLN A 61 -4.69 -25.79 1.03
N GLN A 62 -5.52 -25.97 2.06
CA GLN A 62 -6.44 -24.94 2.51
C GLN A 62 -5.72 -23.77 3.18
N PRO A 63 -6.00 -22.52 2.78
CA PRO A 63 -5.39 -21.35 3.39
C PRO A 63 -5.91 -21.15 4.82
N THR A 64 -5.04 -20.63 5.69
CA THR A 64 -5.40 -20.24 7.06
C THR A 64 -5.61 -18.73 7.18
N PRO A 65 -6.40 -18.25 8.15
CA PRO A 65 -6.55 -16.82 8.40
C PRO A 65 -5.22 -16.14 8.78
N GLU A 66 -5.02 -14.94 8.27
CA GLU A 66 -3.91 -14.08 8.68
C GLU A 66 -4.21 -13.50 10.07
N GLN A 67 -3.20 -13.41 10.95
CA GLN A 67 -3.28 -12.66 12.21
C GLN A 67 -2.28 -11.51 12.20
N LEU A 68 -2.74 -10.32 12.54
CA LEU A 68 -1.91 -9.13 12.73
C LEU A 68 -1.88 -8.76 14.22
N ARG A 69 -0.67 -8.56 14.75
CA ARG A 69 -0.42 -7.87 16.02
C ARG A 69 0.21 -6.54 15.72
N ASP A 70 -0.48 -5.48 16.06
CA ASP A 70 -0.09 -4.12 15.72
C ASP A 70 0.18 -3.32 16.99
N MET A 71 1.35 -2.69 17.04
CA MET A 71 1.77 -1.81 18.13
C MET A 71 2.16 -0.45 17.54
N GLU A 72 1.54 0.60 18.05
CA GLU A 72 1.79 1.97 17.62
C GLU A 72 2.10 2.89 18.80
N LEU A 73 3.10 3.75 18.64
CA LEU A 73 3.47 4.82 19.57
C LEU A 73 3.52 6.14 18.80
N GLY A 74 2.66 7.08 19.14
CA GLY A 74 2.58 8.37 18.47
C GLY A 74 2.72 9.55 19.42
N ILE A 75 3.31 10.64 18.92
CA ILE A 75 3.30 11.95 19.55
C ILE A 75 3.05 13.01 18.50
N GLN A 76 2.17 13.95 18.81
CA GLN A 76 1.86 15.07 17.96
C GLN A 76 1.75 16.37 18.76
N GLN A 77 2.01 17.47 18.08
CA GLN A 77 1.77 18.81 18.57
C GLN A 77 1.01 19.63 17.54
N ALA A 78 -0.03 20.35 17.97
CA ALA A 78 -0.79 21.26 17.12
C ALA A 78 -0.89 22.64 17.76
N LYS A 79 -0.34 23.64 17.09
CA LYS A 79 -0.50 25.07 17.39
C LYS A 79 -1.15 25.78 16.19
N ARG A 80 -1.41 27.07 16.35
CA ARG A 80 -2.06 27.87 15.30
C ARG A 80 -1.23 27.96 14.01
N GLU A 81 0.08 28.15 14.13
CA GLU A 81 0.99 28.36 13.00
C GLU A 81 1.57 27.05 12.46
N TYR A 82 1.62 25.99 13.26
CA TYR A 82 2.20 24.71 12.84
C TYR A 82 1.58 23.53 13.56
N SER A 83 1.66 22.38 12.92
CA SER A 83 1.42 21.08 13.54
C SER A 83 2.41 20.07 13.03
N TRP A 84 2.75 19.08 13.85
CA TRP A 84 3.56 17.95 13.43
C TRP A 84 3.18 16.72 14.23
N GLY A 85 3.51 15.55 13.69
CA GLY A 85 3.30 14.27 14.32
C GLY A 85 4.38 13.28 13.92
N VAL A 86 4.71 12.40 14.85
CA VAL A 86 5.60 11.27 14.66
C VAL A 86 4.89 10.04 15.19
N THR A 87 4.85 8.98 14.39
CA THR A 87 4.27 7.69 14.76
C THR A 87 5.28 6.59 14.47
N LEU A 88 5.58 5.76 15.46
CA LEU A 88 6.33 4.52 15.31
C LEU A 88 5.32 3.37 15.27
N TYR A 89 5.48 2.45 14.32
CA TYR A 89 4.63 1.28 14.23
C TYR A 89 5.44 -0.01 14.09
N TYR A 90 4.88 -1.09 14.64
CA TYR A 90 5.36 -2.45 14.46
C TYR A 90 4.16 -3.39 14.27
N MET A 91 3.97 -3.80 13.03
CA MET A 91 2.94 -4.72 12.59
C MET A 91 3.56 -6.09 12.36
N LYS A 92 3.29 -7.04 13.25
CA LYS A 92 3.72 -8.43 13.11
C LYS A 92 2.59 -9.29 12.59
N TYR A 93 2.80 -9.92 11.46
CA TYR A 93 1.85 -10.85 10.86
C TYR A 93 2.26 -12.28 11.17
N LYS A 94 1.26 -13.11 11.37
CA LYS A 94 1.35 -14.57 11.39
C LYS A 94 0.45 -15.11 10.30
N ASP A 95 0.95 -16.11 9.58
CA ASP A 95 0.25 -16.78 8.49
C ASP A 95 -0.20 -15.80 7.39
N GLN A 96 0.65 -14.84 7.01
CA GLN A 96 0.32 -13.86 5.97
C GLN A 96 0.21 -14.56 4.60
N LEU A 97 -0.87 -14.32 3.86
CA LEU A 97 -1.07 -14.86 2.51
C LEU A 97 -0.35 -14.00 1.47
N VAL A 98 0.67 -14.58 0.83
CA VAL A 98 1.41 -13.93 -0.26
C VAL A 98 1.56 -14.84 -1.47
N LEU A 99 1.85 -14.25 -2.63
CA LEU A 99 2.20 -15.01 -3.83
C LEU A 99 3.62 -15.58 -3.70
N THR A 100 3.76 -16.89 -3.89
CA THR A 100 5.02 -17.63 -3.88
C THR A 100 5.39 -18.24 -5.24
N GLY A 101 4.46 -18.21 -6.20
CA GLY A 101 4.59 -18.94 -7.48
C GLY A 101 4.17 -20.41 -7.39
N LYS A 102 3.73 -20.88 -6.22
CA LYS A 102 3.28 -22.26 -6.05
C LYS A 102 1.99 -22.52 -6.84
N ILE A 103 1.97 -23.61 -7.59
CA ILE A 103 0.75 -24.09 -8.25
C ILE A 103 0.04 -25.16 -7.40
N ASN A 104 -1.27 -25.23 -7.52
CA ASN A 104 -2.07 -26.30 -6.95
C ASN A 104 -2.03 -27.58 -7.84
N ASP A 105 -2.80 -28.57 -7.45
CA ASP A 105 -2.98 -29.86 -8.14
C ASP A 105 -3.62 -29.78 -9.54
N VAL A 106 -4.23 -28.64 -9.88
CA VAL A 106 -4.79 -28.35 -11.22
C VAL A 106 -3.99 -27.29 -12.00
N GLY A 107 -2.85 -26.85 -11.47
CA GLY A 107 -1.95 -25.88 -12.13
C GLY A 107 -2.29 -24.40 -11.94
N ALA A 108 -3.24 -24.06 -11.07
CA ALA A 108 -3.57 -22.66 -10.75
C ALA A 108 -2.66 -22.09 -9.66
N TYR A 109 -2.31 -20.82 -9.77
CA TYR A 109 -1.53 -20.10 -8.75
C TYR A 109 -2.44 -19.57 -7.66
N THR A 110 -2.08 -19.83 -6.40
CA THR A 110 -2.75 -19.26 -5.24
C THR A 110 -1.75 -18.66 -4.27
N ARG A 111 -2.25 -17.82 -3.37
CA ARG A 111 -1.42 -17.32 -2.27
C ARG A 111 -1.24 -18.42 -1.23
N THR A 112 -0.06 -18.45 -0.64
CA THR A 112 0.27 -19.40 0.43
C THR A 112 0.58 -18.63 1.70
N ASN A 113 0.15 -19.18 2.84
CA ASN A 113 0.45 -18.61 4.15
C ASN A 113 1.95 -18.71 4.44
N ILE A 114 2.54 -17.62 4.90
CA ILE A 114 3.90 -17.57 5.41
C ILE A 114 3.88 -17.33 6.91
N PRO A 115 4.67 -18.09 7.70
CA PRO A 115 4.54 -18.12 9.15
C PRO A 115 4.89 -16.79 9.85
N ASP A 116 5.88 -16.04 9.38
CA ASP A 116 6.34 -14.79 10.01
C ASP A 116 6.63 -13.71 8.95
N SER A 117 5.98 -12.57 9.09
CA SER A 117 6.33 -11.36 8.34
C SER A 117 6.03 -10.13 9.19
N TYR A 118 6.65 -9.01 8.87
CA TYR A 118 6.42 -7.77 9.61
C TYR A 118 6.55 -6.53 8.74
N ARG A 119 5.87 -5.48 9.16
CA ARG A 119 6.07 -4.11 8.69
C ARG A 119 6.38 -3.24 9.89
N THR A 120 7.45 -2.46 9.81
CA THR A 120 7.81 -1.55 10.88
C THR A 120 8.37 -0.28 10.30
N GLY A 121 8.10 0.84 10.95
CA GLY A 121 8.53 2.11 10.42
C GLY A 121 8.23 3.28 11.31
N ILE A 122 8.59 4.43 10.77
CA ILE A 122 8.29 5.74 11.32
C ILE A 122 7.51 6.54 10.28
N GLU A 123 6.45 7.17 10.73
CA GLU A 123 5.63 8.09 9.95
C GLU A 123 5.79 9.48 10.54
N LEU A 124 6.16 10.43 9.68
CA LEU A 124 6.33 11.83 10.01
C LEU A 124 5.28 12.62 9.23
N GLN A 125 4.64 13.57 9.90
CA GLN A 125 3.75 14.53 9.25
C GLN A 125 3.96 15.92 9.81
N GLY A 126 3.77 16.93 8.97
CA GLY A 126 3.97 18.32 9.32
C GLY A 126 3.09 19.25 8.50
N SER A 127 2.67 20.34 9.12
CA SER A 127 2.02 21.47 8.48
C SER A 127 2.53 22.75 9.10
N THR A 128 2.72 23.78 8.29
CA THR A 128 3.05 25.12 8.76
C THR A 128 2.35 26.16 7.90
N GLN A 129 1.93 27.24 8.55
CA GLN A 129 1.38 28.44 7.93
C GLN A 129 2.10 29.65 8.54
N PRO A 130 3.36 29.90 8.14
CA PRO A 130 4.17 30.97 8.74
C PRO A 130 3.62 32.36 8.41
N THR A 131 2.85 32.48 7.32
CA THR A 131 2.20 33.72 6.88
C THR A 131 0.78 33.42 6.39
N HIS A 132 -0.05 34.45 6.24
CA HIS A 132 -1.39 34.27 5.67
C HIS A 132 -1.37 33.88 4.18
N TRP A 133 -0.23 34.01 3.50
CA TRP A 133 -0.09 33.79 2.05
C TRP A 133 0.68 32.51 1.69
N LEU A 134 1.19 31.77 2.69
CA LEU A 134 1.91 30.52 2.45
C LEU A 134 1.49 29.45 3.47
N LYS A 135 1.10 28.29 2.96
CA LYS A 135 0.91 27.07 3.73
C LYS A 135 1.74 25.95 3.11
N ALA A 136 2.43 25.19 3.95
CA ALA A 136 3.17 24.00 3.53
C ALA A 136 2.76 22.81 4.38
N THR A 137 2.57 21.66 3.76
CA THR A 137 2.28 20.39 4.44
C THR A 137 3.17 19.30 3.86
N ALA A 138 3.64 18.38 4.68
CA ALA A 138 4.41 17.24 4.22
C ALA A 138 4.14 16.00 5.08
N ASN A 139 4.30 14.82 4.49
CA ASN A 139 4.38 13.55 5.19
C ASN A 139 5.51 12.70 4.60
N LEU A 140 6.09 11.84 5.44
CA LEU A 140 7.16 10.93 5.10
C LEU A 140 7.02 9.66 5.93
N THR A 141 6.92 8.52 5.26
CA THR A 141 6.99 7.19 5.87
C THR A 141 8.32 6.55 5.49
N LEU A 142 9.05 6.08 6.49
CA LEU A 142 10.24 5.23 6.33
C LEU A 142 9.93 3.88 6.95
N SER A 143 10.11 2.79 6.21
CA SER A 143 9.66 1.47 6.63
C SER A 143 10.60 0.35 6.21
N LYS A 144 10.52 -0.75 6.95
CA LYS A 144 11.05 -2.06 6.62
C LYS A 144 9.90 -3.05 6.59
N ASN A 145 9.72 -3.70 5.45
CA ASN A 145 8.60 -4.61 5.20
C ASN A 145 9.19 -5.96 4.81
N LYS A 146 9.24 -6.91 5.74
CA LYS A 146 9.95 -8.18 5.54
C LYS A 146 9.04 -9.37 5.64
N VAL A 147 9.25 -10.32 4.74
CA VAL A 147 8.77 -11.69 4.83
C VAL A 147 9.94 -12.58 5.28
N LYS A 148 9.69 -13.54 6.17
CA LYS A 148 10.73 -14.48 6.63
C LYS A 148 10.47 -15.88 6.11
N ASP A 149 11.56 -16.62 5.93
CA ASP A 149 11.55 -18.01 5.49
C ASP A 149 10.68 -18.19 4.23
N PHE A 150 10.85 -17.27 3.28
CA PHE A 150 10.10 -17.22 2.04
C PHE A 150 10.58 -18.34 1.11
N THR A 151 9.62 -19.14 0.62
CA THR A 151 9.88 -20.20 -0.36
C THR A 151 9.29 -19.77 -1.70
N GLU A 152 10.14 -19.60 -2.70
CA GLU A 152 9.76 -19.35 -4.09
C GLU A 152 9.62 -20.67 -4.83
N TYR A 153 8.60 -20.76 -5.69
CA TYR A 153 8.42 -21.85 -6.63
C TYR A 153 8.46 -21.29 -8.05
N ILE A 154 9.33 -21.84 -8.90
CA ILE A 154 9.50 -21.46 -10.30
C ILE A 154 9.21 -22.68 -11.16
N ASP A 155 8.29 -22.58 -12.12
CA ASP A 155 7.98 -23.69 -13.02
C ASP A 155 9.18 -24.10 -13.86
N ASP A 156 9.47 -25.40 -13.94
CA ASP A 156 10.53 -25.96 -14.77
C ASP A 156 9.91 -26.63 -16.00
N TYR A 157 9.92 -25.94 -17.15
CA TYR A 157 9.39 -26.48 -18.40
C TYR A 157 10.34 -27.47 -19.08
N ASP A 158 11.61 -27.55 -18.67
CA ASP A 158 12.58 -28.48 -19.24
C ASP A 158 12.44 -29.87 -18.61
N ASN A 159 12.29 -29.93 -17.28
CA ASN A 159 12.25 -31.18 -16.52
C ASN A 159 10.85 -31.51 -15.95
N GLY A 160 9.92 -30.56 -15.97
CA GLY A 160 8.63 -30.65 -15.30
C GLY A 160 8.70 -30.35 -13.81
N GLY A 161 7.59 -29.91 -13.23
CA GLY A 161 7.48 -29.54 -11.82
C GLY A 161 7.91 -28.11 -11.52
N GLN A 162 8.28 -27.82 -10.27
CA GLN A 162 8.73 -26.49 -9.84
C GLN A 162 10.08 -26.57 -9.12
N LYS A 163 11.01 -25.70 -9.50
CA LYS A 163 12.23 -25.44 -8.73
C LYS A 163 11.88 -24.63 -7.48
N VAL A 164 12.45 -25.04 -6.35
CA VAL A 164 12.26 -24.38 -5.06
C VAL A 164 13.50 -23.57 -4.72
N ASN A 165 13.31 -22.30 -4.37
CA ASN A 165 14.36 -21.45 -3.80
C ASN A 165 13.90 -20.96 -2.41
N GLU A 166 14.83 -20.93 -1.46
CA GLU A 166 14.56 -20.50 -0.09
C GLU A 166 15.28 -19.19 0.23
N TYR A 167 14.59 -18.32 0.95
CA TYR A 167 15.07 -17.00 1.33
C TYR A 167 14.80 -16.75 2.81
N SER A 168 15.84 -16.42 3.58
CA SER A 168 15.68 -16.23 5.03
C SER A 168 14.89 -14.97 5.38
N ALA A 169 15.14 -13.85 4.69
CA ALA A 169 14.43 -12.59 4.92
C ALA A 169 14.50 -11.66 3.69
N THR A 170 13.37 -11.41 3.05
CA THR A 170 13.25 -10.59 1.83
C THR A 170 12.21 -9.49 2.00
N ASP A 171 12.27 -8.47 1.14
CA ASP A 171 11.25 -7.41 1.14
C ASP A 171 9.91 -7.94 0.63
N ILE A 172 8.82 -7.52 1.27
CA ILE A 172 7.46 -7.82 0.82
C ILE A 172 7.23 -7.13 -0.52
N ALA A 173 6.65 -7.86 -1.48
CA ALA A 173 6.29 -7.35 -2.79
C ALA A 173 5.48 -6.04 -2.68
N LEU A 174 5.73 -5.11 -3.60
CA LEU A 174 5.03 -3.83 -3.72
C LEU A 174 5.05 -2.97 -2.43
N SER A 175 5.98 -3.20 -1.50
CA SER A 175 6.07 -2.48 -0.23
C SER A 175 7.32 -1.58 -0.18
N PRO A 176 7.24 -0.32 -0.65
CA PRO A 176 8.40 0.57 -0.71
C PRO A 176 8.90 0.91 0.70
N ASP A 177 10.20 1.09 0.84
CA ASP A 177 10.86 1.49 2.10
C ASP A 177 10.69 2.98 2.41
N ILE A 178 10.36 3.80 1.41
CA ILE A 178 10.12 5.23 1.55
C ILE A 178 8.91 5.68 0.73
N VAL A 179 8.01 6.44 1.35
CA VAL A 179 6.94 7.17 0.65
C VAL A 179 6.87 8.56 1.26
N GLY A 180 6.86 9.59 0.42
CA GLY A 180 6.74 10.96 0.87
C GLY A 180 5.82 11.78 -0.01
N ALA A 181 5.11 12.72 0.59
CA ALA A 181 4.32 13.70 -0.14
C ALA A 181 4.46 15.07 0.49
N ALA A 182 4.45 16.11 -0.34
CA ALA A 182 4.51 17.49 0.09
C ALA A 182 3.53 18.34 -0.71
N ASN A 183 2.95 19.36 -0.09
CA ASN A 183 2.13 20.35 -0.75
C ASN A 183 2.52 21.75 -0.28
N ALA A 184 2.82 22.64 -1.21
CA ALA A 184 3.02 24.06 -0.96
C ALA A 184 1.88 24.86 -1.60
N SER A 185 1.07 25.51 -0.78
CA SER A 185 -0.05 26.36 -1.19
C SER A 185 0.29 27.83 -0.97
N PHE A 186 0.24 28.63 -2.04
CA PHE A 186 0.44 30.07 -2.06
C PHE A 186 -0.87 30.81 -2.32
N PHE A 187 -1.16 31.83 -1.52
CA PHE A 187 -2.39 32.62 -1.60
C PHE A 187 -2.07 34.08 -1.96
N PRO A 188 -1.89 34.39 -3.26
CA PRO A 188 -1.57 35.76 -3.69
C PRO A 188 -2.66 36.76 -3.30
N VAL A 189 -3.91 36.31 -3.29
CA VAL A 189 -5.07 37.03 -2.80
C VAL A 189 -6.01 36.04 -2.09
N ARG A 190 -6.92 36.52 -1.24
CA ARG A 190 -7.82 35.69 -0.42
C ARG A 190 -8.69 34.68 -1.18
N LYS A 191 -8.84 34.87 -2.50
CA LYS A 191 -9.72 34.07 -3.37
C LYS A 191 -8.97 33.09 -4.27
N VAL A 192 -7.63 33.12 -4.27
CA VAL A 192 -6.80 32.32 -5.18
C VAL A 192 -5.86 31.48 -4.35
N GLU A 193 -5.83 30.18 -4.59
CA GLU A 193 -4.81 29.27 -4.11
C GLU A 193 -4.04 28.70 -5.31
N LEU A 194 -2.71 28.80 -5.26
CA LEU A 194 -1.80 28.11 -6.16
C LEU A 194 -1.10 27.02 -5.35
N SER A 195 -1.31 25.75 -5.70
CA SER A 195 -0.73 24.61 -4.99
C SER A 195 0.28 23.86 -5.87
N LEU A 196 1.40 23.46 -5.28
CA LEU A 196 2.33 22.49 -5.84
C LEU A 196 2.31 21.23 -4.99
N LEU A 197 1.83 20.12 -5.53
CA LEU A 197 1.73 18.82 -4.85
C LEU A 197 2.80 17.86 -5.38
N GLY A 198 3.75 17.47 -4.56
CA GLY A 198 4.80 16.51 -4.89
C GLY A 198 4.56 15.17 -4.20
N LYS A 199 4.85 14.06 -4.89
CA LYS A 199 4.84 12.71 -4.32
C LYS A 199 6.07 11.94 -4.78
N TYR A 200 6.74 11.29 -3.84
CA TYR A 200 7.84 10.37 -4.07
C TYR A 200 7.48 8.98 -3.52
N VAL A 201 7.80 7.95 -4.30
CA VAL A 201 7.68 6.55 -3.91
C VAL A 201 9.01 5.86 -4.21
N GLY A 202 9.56 5.18 -3.21
CA GLY A 202 10.78 4.39 -3.31
C GLY A 202 10.63 3.21 -4.27
N LYS A 203 11.73 2.48 -4.49
CA LYS A 203 11.69 1.26 -5.31
C LYS A 203 10.80 0.21 -4.66
N GLN A 204 10.21 -0.65 -5.46
CA GLN A 204 9.36 -1.75 -5.00
C GLN A 204 9.75 -3.02 -5.76
N TYR A 205 9.75 -4.18 -5.10
CA TYR A 205 9.92 -5.45 -5.80
C TYR A 205 8.57 -5.97 -6.30
N LEU A 206 8.57 -6.64 -7.46
CA LEU A 206 7.37 -7.22 -8.08
C LEU A 206 6.95 -8.54 -7.41
N ASP A 207 7.89 -9.19 -6.71
CA ASP A 207 7.68 -10.40 -5.94
C ASP A 207 8.36 -10.29 -4.56
N ASN A 208 8.26 -11.36 -3.78
CA ASN A 208 8.81 -11.43 -2.42
C ASN A 208 10.26 -11.98 -2.41
N THR A 209 10.99 -11.93 -3.51
CA THR A 209 12.38 -12.45 -3.61
C THR A 209 13.44 -11.37 -3.39
N GLN A 210 13.04 -10.09 -3.37
CA GLN A 210 13.95 -8.95 -3.31
C GLN A 210 14.94 -8.89 -4.50
N ASN A 211 14.55 -9.41 -5.67
CA ASN A 211 15.40 -9.46 -6.86
C ASN A 211 15.45 -8.11 -7.60
N GLU A 212 16.65 -7.56 -7.79
CA GLU A 212 16.87 -6.26 -8.46
C GLU A 212 16.45 -6.25 -9.95
N GLY A 213 16.36 -7.42 -10.59
CA GLY A 213 15.83 -7.57 -11.94
C GLY A 213 14.31 -7.65 -12.01
N ARG A 214 13.60 -7.75 -10.87
CA ARG A 214 12.15 -7.87 -10.76
C ARG A 214 11.59 -6.76 -9.88
N LYS A 215 11.75 -5.51 -10.32
CA LYS A 215 11.42 -4.32 -9.55
C LYS A 215 10.71 -3.24 -10.36
N LEU A 216 9.99 -2.39 -9.63
CA LEU A 216 9.54 -1.08 -10.06
C LEU A 216 10.57 -0.03 -9.63
N ASN A 217 10.91 0.87 -10.55
CA ASN A 217 11.82 1.96 -10.28
C ASN A 217 11.15 3.02 -9.38
N PRO A 218 11.92 3.70 -8.50
CA PRO A 218 11.38 4.81 -7.73
C PRO A 218 10.94 5.92 -8.66
N PHE A 219 9.93 6.68 -8.23
CA PHE A 219 9.42 7.79 -9.02
C PHE A 219 9.04 8.99 -8.17
N TYR A 220 9.13 10.16 -8.80
CA TYR A 220 8.64 11.42 -8.29
C TYR A 220 7.70 12.03 -9.32
N VAL A 221 6.55 12.49 -8.87
CA VAL A 221 5.60 13.26 -9.67
C VAL A 221 5.27 14.56 -8.97
N GLN A 222 5.08 15.61 -9.78
CA GLN A 222 4.72 16.94 -9.32
C GLN A 222 3.46 17.38 -10.06
N ASP A 223 2.47 17.83 -9.30
CA ASP A 223 1.22 18.38 -9.82
C ASP A 223 1.17 19.88 -9.49
N ALA A 224 0.44 20.63 -10.30
CA ALA A 224 0.15 22.03 -10.07
C ALA A 224 -1.36 22.25 -10.08
N ARG A 225 -1.88 23.02 -9.12
CA ARG A 225 -3.30 23.29 -8.99
C ARG A 225 -3.56 24.76 -8.76
N VAL A 226 -4.61 25.28 -9.38
CA VAL A 226 -5.16 26.60 -9.14
C VAL A 226 -6.59 26.44 -8.67
N ILE A 227 -6.92 27.05 -7.54
CA ILE A 227 -8.28 27.15 -7.04
C ILE A 227 -8.67 28.63 -6.99
N TYR A 228 -9.80 28.96 -7.60
CA TYR A 228 -10.44 30.27 -7.44
C TYR A 228 -11.76 30.12 -6.69
N THR A 229 -11.85 30.76 -5.53
CA THR A 229 -13.01 30.71 -4.64
C THR A 229 -13.77 32.03 -4.67
N PHE A 230 -15.06 32.00 -4.98
CA PHE A 230 -15.93 33.18 -4.90
C PHE A 230 -17.23 32.89 -4.16
N HIS A 231 -17.82 33.95 -3.62
CA HIS A 231 -19.02 33.90 -2.79
C HIS A 231 -20.10 34.79 -3.43
N LYS A 232 -21.34 34.30 -3.53
CA LYS A 232 -22.50 35.05 -4.03
C LYS A 232 -23.71 34.81 -3.11
N LYS A 233 -24.70 35.70 -3.12
CA LYS A 233 -25.87 35.58 -2.22
C LYS A 233 -26.65 34.26 -2.36
N ILE A 234 -26.72 33.73 -3.58
CA ILE A 234 -27.43 32.47 -3.91
C ILE A 234 -26.52 31.24 -3.77
N LEU A 235 -25.19 31.45 -3.75
CA LEU A 235 -24.17 30.40 -3.71
C LEU A 235 -23.18 30.74 -2.60
N LYS A 236 -23.35 30.12 -1.42
CA LYS A 236 -22.48 30.34 -0.26
C LYS A 236 -21.00 30.25 -0.63
N GLU A 237 -20.63 29.33 -1.53
CA GLU A 237 -19.26 29.22 -2.04
C GLU A 237 -19.26 28.52 -3.40
N ALA A 238 -18.40 28.97 -4.31
CA ALA A 238 -18.10 28.29 -5.55
C ALA A 238 -16.58 28.23 -5.74
N ASN A 239 -16.05 27.04 -6.03
CA ASN A 239 -14.64 26.80 -6.29
C ASN A 239 -14.47 26.36 -7.75
N ILE A 240 -13.69 27.11 -8.51
CA ILE A 240 -13.22 26.69 -9.84
C ILE A 240 -11.80 26.15 -9.65
N ILE A 241 -11.59 24.90 -10.03
CA ILE A 241 -10.34 24.18 -9.82
C ILE A 241 -9.78 23.79 -11.19
N PHE A 242 -8.58 24.25 -11.49
CA PHE A 242 -7.79 23.77 -12.62
C PHE A 242 -6.55 23.06 -12.09
N GLN A 243 -6.30 21.85 -12.56
CA GLN A 243 -5.17 21.03 -12.11
C GLN A 243 -4.43 20.44 -13.31
N VAL A 244 -3.11 20.51 -13.25
CA VAL A 244 -2.18 19.82 -14.15
C VAL A 244 -1.48 18.74 -13.34
N ASN A 245 -1.75 17.49 -13.68
CA ASN A 245 -1.09 16.34 -13.07
C ASN A 245 0.19 16.01 -13.83
N ASN A 246 1.24 15.62 -13.10
CA ASN A 246 2.52 15.20 -13.65
C ASN A 246 3.13 16.26 -14.59
N ILE A 247 3.41 17.46 -14.08
CA ILE A 247 3.88 18.62 -14.85
C ILE A 247 5.22 18.37 -15.56
N PHE A 248 6.02 17.42 -15.07
CA PHE A 248 7.29 17.03 -15.67
C PHE A 248 7.17 15.90 -16.70
N ASN A 249 5.94 15.46 -17.00
CA ASN A 249 5.65 14.38 -17.94
C ASN A 249 6.47 13.10 -17.66
N LYS A 250 6.66 12.78 -16.37
CA LYS A 250 7.42 11.61 -15.93
C LYS A 250 6.67 10.36 -16.38
N LYS A 251 7.34 9.46 -17.10
CA LYS A 251 6.88 8.07 -17.28
C LYS A 251 7.23 7.27 -16.04
N TYR A 252 6.25 6.61 -15.45
CA TYR A 252 6.42 5.82 -14.23
C TYR A 252 5.38 4.71 -14.15
N GLU A 253 5.68 3.69 -13.34
CA GLU A 253 4.84 2.51 -13.12
C GLU A 253 4.72 2.30 -11.60
N PRO A 254 3.55 2.54 -10.98
CA PRO A 254 3.37 2.35 -9.54
C PRO A 254 3.05 0.89 -9.17
N SER A 255 2.82 0.03 -10.16
CA SER A 255 2.44 -1.36 -9.98
C SER A 255 2.79 -2.19 -11.21
N GLY A 256 2.79 -3.50 -11.05
CA GLY A 256 3.08 -4.49 -12.07
C GLY A 256 3.02 -5.89 -11.48
N TYR A 257 3.44 -6.87 -12.27
CA TYR A 257 3.66 -8.24 -11.81
C TYR A 257 4.84 -8.86 -12.56
N THR A 258 5.37 -9.96 -12.03
CA THR A 258 6.44 -10.73 -12.65
C THR A 258 6.00 -12.19 -12.79
N TYR A 259 6.40 -12.82 -13.87
CA TYR A 259 6.18 -14.23 -14.14
C TYR A 259 7.50 -14.88 -14.57
N ASN A 260 7.90 -15.94 -13.86
CA ASN A 260 9.22 -16.55 -13.99
C ASN A 260 9.07 -18.04 -14.20
N TYR A 261 9.90 -18.60 -15.09
CA TYR A 261 9.96 -20.04 -15.36
C TYR A 261 11.35 -20.43 -15.86
N ILE A 262 11.68 -21.72 -15.84
CA ILE A 262 12.91 -22.27 -16.40
C ILE A 262 12.59 -22.86 -17.78
N TYR A 263 13.38 -22.47 -18.77
CA TYR A 263 13.32 -23.01 -20.13
C TYR A 263 14.69 -22.92 -20.80
N GLY A 264 15.12 -23.98 -21.48
CA GLY A 264 16.44 -24.05 -22.11
C GLY A 264 17.60 -24.01 -21.11
N GLY A 265 17.38 -24.42 -19.85
CA GLY A 265 18.37 -24.40 -18.77
C GLY A 265 18.55 -23.04 -18.10
N GLU A 266 17.79 -22.02 -18.48
CA GLU A 266 17.88 -20.66 -17.96
C GLU A 266 16.58 -20.22 -17.28
N ILE A 267 16.67 -19.35 -16.28
CA ILE A 267 15.49 -18.69 -15.69
C ILE A 267 15.09 -17.55 -16.62
N VAL A 268 13.93 -17.67 -17.24
CA VAL A 268 13.28 -16.61 -18.01
C VAL A 268 12.47 -15.74 -17.05
N VAL A 269 12.70 -14.42 -17.10
CA VAL A 269 12.04 -13.43 -16.25
C VAL A 269 11.21 -12.49 -17.12
N ASN A 270 9.89 -12.53 -16.96
CA ASN A 270 8.96 -11.65 -17.66
C ASN A 270 8.31 -10.67 -16.69
N ASN A 271 8.71 -9.40 -16.76
CA ASN A 271 8.11 -8.34 -15.98
C ASN A 271 7.06 -7.59 -16.81
N TYR A 272 5.90 -7.38 -16.20
CA TYR A 272 4.79 -6.63 -16.77
C TYR A 272 4.50 -5.43 -15.88
N TYR A 273 4.46 -4.25 -16.49
CA TYR A 273 4.29 -3.01 -15.77
C TYR A 273 2.96 -2.35 -16.12
N PHE A 274 2.33 -1.68 -15.15
CA PHE A 274 1.13 -0.88 -15.37
C PHE A 274 1.53 0.60 -15.43
N PRO A 275 1.83 1.14 -16.63
CA PRO A 275 2.29 2.52 -16.78
C PRO A 275 1.16 3.50 -16.50
N MET A 276 1.52 4.61 -15.85
CA MET A 276 0.61 5.74 -15.64
C MET A 276 0.69 6.75 -16.77
N ALA A 277 -0.38 7.53 -16.90
CA ALA A 277 -0.42 8.64 -17.85
C ALA A 277 0.70 9.65 -17.59
N GLY A 278 1.20 10.26 -18.67
CA GLY A 278 2.03 11.45 -18.60
C GLY A 278 1.25 12.67 -18.10
N THR A 279 1.64 13.86 -18.55
CA THR A 279 0.92 15.09 -18.20
C THR A 279 -0.55 15.03 -18.62
N ASN A 280 -1.46 15.32 -17.69
CA ASN A 280 -2.89 15.41 -17.96
C ASN A 280 -3.53 16.54 -17.14
N PHE A 281 -4.76 16.92 -17.52
CA PHE A 281 -5.41 18.13 -17.01
C PHE A 281 -6.82 17.82 -16.51
N MET A 282 -7.23 18.52 -15.46
CA MET A 282 -8.57 18.44 -14.90
C MET A 282 -9.13 19.85 -14.64
N LEU A 283 -10.38 20.06 -15.04
CA LEU A 283 -11.18 21.23 -14.66
C LEU A 283 -12.37 20.75 -13.83
N ALA A 284 -12.58 21.33 -12.66
CA ALA A 284 -13.69 21.00 -11.78
C ALA A 284 -14.35 22.26 -11.21
N ILE A 285 -15.66 22.16 -10.92
CA ILE A 285 -16.44 23.21 -10.27
C ILE A 285 -17.17 22.59 -9.07
N ASN A 286 -16.90 23.11 -7.87
CA ASN A 286 -17.62 22.70 -6.67
C ASN A 286 -18.54 23.84 -6.21
N LEU A 287 -19.82 23.54 -5.99
CA LEU A 287 -20.83 24.52 -5.58
C LEU A 287 -21.37 24.16 -4.19
N ARG A 288 -21.43 25.16 -3.30
CA ARG A 288 -22.09 25.08 -1.99
C ARG A 288 -23.24 26.10 -1.93
N PHE A 289 -24.46 25.59 -1.69
CA PHE A 289 -25.70 26.37 -1.60
C PHE A 289 -26.00 26.77 -0.14
#